data_AF-A0A6F8XN35-F1
#
_entry.id   AF-A0A6F8XN35-F1
#
_cell.length_a   1.000
_cell.length_b   1.000
_cell.length_c   1.000
_cell.angle_alpha   90.00
_cell.angle_beta   90.00
_cell.angle_gamma   90.00
#
_symmetry.space_group_name_H-M   'P 1'
#
loop_
_entity.id
_entity.type
_entity.pdbx_description
1 polymer ?
#
loop_
_entity_poly.entity_id
_entity_poly.type
_entity_poly.pdbx_seq_one_letter_code
_entity_poly.pdbx_strand_id
1 'polypeptide(L)'
;MAIAFELAVNFGSNETAARAAHDLVIYSGHLAAGRRRIGLHKPLLNHNRRTDNVPYLEMSVIPVGVGWGVALDDGHEPVRLTAAELTELGRGLYQLLARFTGYQAAQVGWDPEWRVDPAELRQEWTDELATGTLPGLVLAEDVLSEMRGSGFVLFAPGFYWIPYAGEHSSTLTRDDGTS
;
A
#
# COMPACT_ATOMS: atom_id res chain seq x y z
N MET A 1 7.13 -16.33 10.44
CA MET A 1 6.44 -15.71 9.29
C MET A 1 6.06 -14.32 9.74
N ALA A 2 6.44 -13.30 8.97
CA ALA A 2 6.07 -11.92 9.24
C ALA A 2 4.86 -11.58 8.37
N ILE A 3 3.94 -10.77 8.89
CA ILE A 3 2.79 -10.20 8.17
C ILE A 3 2.75 -8.72 8.52
N ALA A 4 2.84 -7.84 7.54
CA ALA A 4 2.82 -6.40 7.73
C ALA A 4 1.57 -5.78 7.10
N PHE A 5 0.93 -4.85 7.81
CA PHE A 5 0.00 -3.93 7.17
C PHE A 5 0.84 -2.78 6.62
N GLU A 6 0.81 -2.54 5.31
CA GLU A 6 1.69 -1.54 4.73
C GLU A 6 1.08 -0.87 3.49
N LEU A 7 1.72 0.21 3.07
CA LEU A 7 1.59 0.76 1.73
C LEU A 7 2.82 0.33 0.93
N ALA A 8 2.61 -0.50 -0.09
CA ALA A 8 3.62 -0.83 -1.10
C ALA A 8 3.50 0.13 -2.30
N VAL A 9 4.63 0.57 -2.84
CA VAL A 9 4.70 1.52 -3.96
C VAL A 9 5.78 1.10 -4.94
N ASN A 10 5.42 0.93 -6.21
CA ASN A 10 6.35 0.65 -7.30
C ASN A 10 6.67 1.94 -8.06
N PHE A 11 7.94 2.37 -8.06
CA PHE A 11 8.41 3.56 -8.77
C PHE A 11 9.00 3.29 -10.16
N GLY A 12 8.98 2.04 -10.62
CA GLY A 12 9.73 1.66 -11.82
C GLY A 12 11.20 2.02 -11.67
N SER A 13 11.74 2.78 -12.62
CA SER A 13 13.12 3.28 -12.58
C SER A 13 13.26 4.70 -12.01
N ASN A 14 12.19 5.30 -11.46
CA ASN A 14 12.17 6.70 -11.06
C ASN A 14 12.78 6.92 -9.66
N GLU A 15 14.11 6.92 -9.58
CA GLU A 15 14.84 7.14 -8.33
C GLU A 15 14.53 8.47 -7.64
N THR A 16 14.37 9.55 -8.42
CA THR A 16 14.11 10.88 -7.88
C THR A 16 12.77 10.92 -7.15
N ALA A 17 11.74 10.34 -7.76
CA ALA A 17 10.42 10.21 -7.14
C ALA A 17 10.46 9.33 -5.89
N ALA A 18 11.13 8.19 -5.96
CA ALA A 18 11.26 7.27 -4.83
C ALA A 18 11.94 7.93 -3.62
N ARG A 19 13.03 8.69 -3.84
CA ARG A 19 13.72 9.43 -2.77
C ARG A 19 12.85 10.56 -2.20
N ALA A 20 12.16 11.31 -3.05
CA ALA A 20 11.25 12.36 -2.60
C ALA A 20 10.09 11.79 -1.74
N ALA A 21 9.52 10.66 -2.14
CA ALA A 21 8.49 9.96 -1.38
C ALA A 21 9.02 9.43 -0.04
N HIS A 22 10.22 8.84 -0.05
CA HIS A 22 10.91 8.40 1.16
C HIS A 22 11.06 9.55 2.18
N ASP A 23 11.51 10.72 1.75
CA ASP A 23 11.64 11.89 2.62
C ASP A 23 10.28 12.38 3.13
N LEU A 24 9.24 12.40 2.29
CA LEU A 24 7.88 12.76 2.70
C LEU A 24 7.35 11.86 3.82
N VAL A 25 7.62 10.55 3.77
CA VAL A 25 7.22 9.60 4.81
C VAL A 25 7.92 9.90 6.12
N ILE A 26 9.24 10.12 6.10
CA ILE A 26 10.03 10.45 7.31
C ILE A 26 9.45 11.65 8.06
N TYR A 27 8.99 12.67 7.33
CA TYR A 27 8.44 13.89 7.91
C TYR A 27 6.91 13.90 8.07
N SER A 28 6.22 12.79 7.77
CA SER A 28 4.75 12.72 7.82
C SER A 28 4.18 12.67 9.25
N GLY A 29 5.00 12.27 10.23
CA GLY A 29 4.59 12.18 11.64
C GLY A 29 3.80 10.91 11.94
N HIS A 30 2.61 11.07 12.52
CA HIS A 30 1.76 9.94 12.93
C HIS A 30 0.44 9.95 12.16
N LEU A 31 -0.05 8.77 11.80
CA LEU A 31 -1.37 8.54 11.21
C LEU A 31 -2.41 8.23 12.29
N ALA A 32 -3.67 8.53 12.01
CA ALA A 32 -4.78 8.25 12.92
C ALA A 32 -5.29 6.81 12.74
N ALA A 33 -5.68 6.18 13.84
CA ALA A 33 -6.40 4.90 13.87
C ALA A 33 -7.34 4.90 15.09
N GLY A 34 -8.57 5.36 14.91
CA GLY A 34 -9.50 5.68 15.99
C GLY A 34 -8.92 6.75 16.93
N ARG A 35 -8.78 6.41 18.21
CA ARG A 35 -8.18 7.31 19.22
C ARG A 35 -6.65 7.22 19.27
N ARG A 36 -6.03 6.36 18.45
CA ARG A 36 -4.59 6.10 18.47
C ARG A 36 -3.88 6.94 17.43
N ARG A 37 -2.60 7.21 17.70
CA ARG A 37 -1.66 7.81 16.76
C ARG A 37 -0.58 6.78 16.47
N ILE A 38 -0.50 6.33 15.23
CA ILE A 38 0.43 5.29 14.79
C ILE A 38 1.59 5.97 14.07
N GLY A 39 2.81 5.77 14.57
CA GLY A 39 4.01 6.23 13.88
C GLY A 39 4.27 5.41 12.62
N LEU A 40 5.14 5.89 11.74
CA LEU A 40 5.63 5.14 10.59
C LEU A 40 7.10 4.81 10.81
N HIS A 41 7.51 3.60 10.45
CA HIS A 41 8.93 3.26 10.32
C HIS A 41 9.58 4.10 9.23
N LYS A 42 10.91 4.20 9.27
CA LYS A 42 11.65 4.67 8.10
C LYS A 42 11.28 3.77 6.91
N PRO A 43 10.81 4.32 5.78
CA PRO A 43 10.36 3.49 4.67
C PRO A 43 11.52 2.68 4.10
N LEU A 44 11.23 1.44 3.75
CA LEU A 44 12.19 0.57 3.09
C LEU A 44 12.16 0.86 1.60
N LEU A 45 13.32 1.06 0.98
CA LEU A 45 13.45 1.27 -0.45
C LEU A 45 14.37 0.18 -1.02
N ASN A 46 13.79 -0.72 -1.81
CA ASN A 46 14.45 -1.91 -2.33
C ASN A 46 14.51 -1.88 -3.85
N HIS A 47 15.52 -2.54 -4.40
CA HIS A 47 15.57 -2.86 -5.82
C HIS A 47 15.03 -4.27 -6.02
N ASN A 48 13.88 -4.38 -6.66
CA ASN A 48 13.23 -5.64 -6.94
C ASN A 48 13.25 -5.93 -8.45
N ARG A 49 12.78 -7.12 -8.81
CA ARG A 49 12.58 -7.54 -10.19
C ARG A 49 11.13 -7.94 -10.36
N ARG A 50 10.51 -7.40 -11.40
CA ARG A 50 9.16 -7.79 -11.80
C ARG A 50 9.14 -9.25 -12.25
N THR A 51 7.94 -9.78 -12.43
CA THR A 51 7.67 -11.10 -13.00
C THR A 51 8.26 -11.26 -14.41
N ASP A 52 8.35 -10.16 -15.19
CA ASP A 52 9.02 -10.13 -16.50
C ASP A 52 10.55 -9.86 -16.43
N ASN A 53 11.12 -9.92 -15.23
CA ASN A 53 12.53 -9.72 -14.92
C ASN A 53 13.06 -8.28 -15.14
N VAL A 54 12.18 -7.31 -15.37
CA VAL A 54 12.54 -5.89 -15.43
C VAL A 54 12.80 -5.35 -14.01
N PRO A 55 13.93 -4.66 -13.76
CA PRO A 55 14.20 -4.10 -12.43
C PRO A 55 13.27 -2.92 -12.12
N TYR A 56 12.90 -2.79 -10.85
CA TYR A 56 12.14 -1.65 -10.36
C TYR A 56 12.50 -1.30 -8.92
N LEU A 57 12.16 -0.08 -8.53
CA LEU A 57 12.26 0.42 -7.16
C LEU A 57 10.94 0.23 -6.46
N GLU A 58 10.97 -0.48 -5.33
CA GLU A 58 9.82 -0.68 -4.46
C GLU A 58 10.04 0.03 -3.14
N MET A 59 9.03 0.75 -2.68
CA MET A 59 9.02 1.34 -1.36
C MET A 59 7.90 0.76 -0.52
N SER A 60 8.23 0.28 0.69
CA SER A 60 7.27 -0.13 1.70
C SER A 60 7.20 0.90 2.82
N VAL A 61 5.98 1.37 3.12
CA VAL A 61 5.68 2.27 4.24
C VAL A 61 4.90 1.49 5.29
N ILE A 62 5.58 1.21 6.41
CA ILE A 62 5.09 0.27 7.43
C ILE A 62 4.75 1.05 8.72
N PRO A 63 3.48 1.03 9.17
CA PRO A 63 3.10 1.58 10.47
C PRO A 63 3.69 0.78 11.63
N VAL A 64 4.17 1.48 12.65
CA VAL A 64 4.85 0.88 13.81
C VAL A 64 3.90 0.02 14.63
N GLY A 65 4.28 -1.23 14.89
CA GLY A 65 3.54 -2.18 15.70
C GLY A 65 2.27 -2.72 15.06
N VAL A 66 1.98 -2.38 13.80
CA VAL A 66 0.80 -2.86 13.07
C VAL A 66 1.20 -4.00 12.13
N GLY A 67 1.40 -5.17 12.73
CA GLY A 67 1.83 -6.38 12.04
C GLY A 67 2.22 -7.47 13.02
N TRP A 68 2.49 -8.66 12.51
CA TRP A 68 2.94 -9.82 13.30
C TRP A 68 4.33 -10.24 12.85
N GLY A 69 5.29 -10.29 13.79
CA GLY A 69 6.65 -10.75 13.49
C GLY A 69 7.44 -9.83 12.55
N VAL A 70 7.00 -8.58 12.38
CA VAL A 70 7.69 -7.57 11.56
C VAL A 70 9.01 -7.22 12.25
N ALA A 71 10.13 -7.52 11.59
CA ALA A 71 11.47 -7.34 12.18
C ALA A 71 11.77 -5.87 12.54
N LEU A 72 11.20 -4.91 11.81
CA LEU A 72 11.36 -3.48 12.07
C LEU A 72 10.79 -3.03 13.41
N ASP A 73 9.83 -3.78 13.98
CA ASP A 73 9.24 -3.41 15.25
C ASP A 73 10.23 -3.58 16.40
N ASP A 74 11.33 -4.33 16.28
CA ASP A 74 12.44 -4.43 17.26
C ASP A 74 12.02 -4.39 18.76
N GLY A 75 10.93 -5.08 19.10
CA GLY A 75 10.39 -5.14 20.47
C GLY A 75 9.31 -4.10 20.84
N HIS A 76 8.83 -3.29 19.89
CA HIS A 76 7.61 -2.48 20.07
C HIS A 76 6.41 -3.39 20.39
N GLU A 77 5.56 -2.93 21.31
CA GLU A 77 4.35 -3.67 21.67
C GLU A 77 3.39 -3.73 20.47
N PRO A 78 2.91 -4.94 20.09
CA PRO A 78 1.98 -5.07 18.97
C PRO A 78 0.69 -4.28 19.20
N VAL A 79 0.34 -3.44 18.24
CA VAL A 79 -0.88 -2.63 18.25
C VAL A 79 -1.97 -3.37 17.51
N ARG A 80 -2.76 -4.17 18.24
CA ARG A 80 -3.96 -4.81 17.66
C ARG A 80 -5.06 -3.77 17.43
N LEU A 81 -5.43 -3.56 16.17
CA LEU A 81 -6.46 -2.64 15.71
C LEU A 81 -7.73 -3.39 15.28
N THR A 82 -8.91 -2.78 15.40
CA THR A 82 -10.14 -3.30 14.77
C THR A 82 -10.12 -3.06 13.26
N ALA A 83 -11.01 -3.72 12.51
CA ALA A 83 -11.18 -3.46 11.08
C ALA A 83 -11.46 -1.97 10.79
N ALA A 84 -12.26 -1.30 11.63
CA ALA A 84 -12.53 0.14 11.51
C ALA A 84 -11.29 1.01 11.76
N GLU A 85 -10.48 0.68 12.78
CA GLU A 85 -9.24 1.40 13.08
C GLU A 85 -8.19 1.19 11.98
N LEU A 86 -8.07 -0.02 11.42
CA LEU A 86 -7.22 -0.29 10.25
C LEU A 86 -7.70 0.42 9.00
N THR A 87 -9.00 0.50 8.79
CA THR A 87 -9.57 1.26 7.67
C THR A 87 -9.19 2.74 7.75
N GLU A 88 -9.23 3.33 8.95
CA GLU A 88 -8.79 4.72 9.15
C GLU A 88 -7.28 4.88 8.90
N LEU A 89 -6.47 3.96 9.41
CA LEU A 89 -5.03 3.93 9.15
C LEU A 89 -4.73 3.82 7.65
N GLY A 90 -5.40 2.92 6.94
CA GLY A 90 -5.25 2.72 5.51
C GLY A 90 -5.64 3.95 4.70
N ARG A 91 -6.73 4.65 5.09
CA ARG A 91 -7.06 5.96 4.50
C ARG A 91 -5.96 6.99 4.74
N GLY A 92 -5.34 7.01 5.91
CA GLY A 92 -4.18 7.86 6.21
C GLY A 92 -2.98 7.56 5.30
N LEU A 93 -2.72 6.28 5.00
CA LEU A 93 -1.69 5.87 4.04
C LEU A 93 -2.02 6.33 2.61
N TYR A 94 -3.27 6.19 2.14
CA TYR A 94 -3.66 6.74 0.84
C TYR A 94 -3.59 8.28 0.78
N GLN A 95 -3.91 8.98 1.87
CA GLN A 95 -3.73 10.44 1.94
C GLN A 95 -2.25 10.84 1.83
N LEU A 96 -1.34 10.03 2.37
CA LEU A 96 0.10 10.21 2.19
C LEU A 96 0.50 9.92 0.73
N LEU A 97 0.04 8.81 0.15
CA LEU A 97 0.29 8.41 -1.23
C LEU A 97 -0.16 9.48 -2.24
N ALA A 98 -1.29 10.16 -2.00
CA ALA A 98 -1.80 11.22 -2.87
C ALA A 98 -0.83 12.41 -3.04
N ARG A 99 0.21 12.50 -2.20
CA ARG A 99 1.29 13.51 -2.29
C ARG A 99 2.52 13.01 -3.03
N PHE A 100 2.59 11.71 -3.33
CA PHE A 100 3.69 11.14 -4.09
C PHE A 100 3.49 11.42 -5.58
N THR A 101 4.58 11.38 -6.33
CA THR A 101 4.58 11.54 -7.77
C THR A 101 5.47 10.47 -8.38
N GLY A 102 5.33 10.23 -9.69
CA GLY A 102 6.26 9.38 -10.45
C GLY A 102 6.30 7.90 -10.09
N TYR A 103 5.35 7.40 -9.29
CA TYR A 103 5.14 5.97 -9.10
C TYR A 103 4.28 5.39 -10.23
N GLN A 104 4.26 4.06 -10.35
CA GLN A 104 3.54 3.30 -11.39
C GLN A 104 2.35 2.54 -10.82
N ALA A 105 2.51 1.94 -9.64
CA ALA A 105 1.47 1.23 -8.93
C ALA A 105 1.65 1.38 -7.42
N ALA A 106 0.56 1.34 -6.66
CA ALA A 106 0.60 1.35 -5.21
C ALA A 106 -0.65 0.69 -4.62
N GLN A 107 -0.51 0.09 -3.44
CA GLN A 107 -1.65 -0.44 -2.70
C GLN A 107 -1.36 -0.50 -1.20
N VAL A 108 -2.39 -0.25 -0.40
CA VAL A 108 -2.41 -0.50 1.04
C VAL A 108 -3.06 -1.85 1.31
N GLY A 109 -2.48 -2.65 2.20
CA GLY A 109 -3.08 -3.88 2.69
C GLY A 109 -2.14 -4.72 3.54
N TRP A 110 -2.54 -5.96 3.79
CA TRP A 110 -1.68 -6.98 4.38
C TRP A 110 -0.81 -7.62 3.30
N ASP A 111 0.50 -7.48 3.42
CA ASP A 111 1.51 -7.95 2.46
C ASP A 111 1.11 -7.69 0.98
N PRO A 112 0.92 -6.41 0.58
CA PRO A 112 0.40 -6.03 -0.73
C PRO A 112 1.47 -6.00 -1.86
N GLU A 113 2.73 -6.35 -1.59
CA GLU A 113 3.88 -6.12 -2.48
C GLU A 113 3.70 -6.78 -3.87
N TRP A 114 3.11 -7.96 -3.92
CA TRP A 114 2.83 -8.68 -5.16
C TRP A 114 1.73 -8.00 -6.02
N ARG A 115 0.91 -7.12 -5.44
CA ARG A 115 -0.12 -6.37 -6.18
C ARG A 115 0.38 -5.07 -6.79
N VAL A 116 1.64 -4.72 -6.60
CA VAL A 116 2.22 -3.49 -7.16
C VAL A 116 3.21 -3.76 -8.29
N ASP A 117 3.29 -4.98 -8.81
CA ASP A 117 3.99 -5.28 -10.07
C ASP A 117 3.04 -5.18 -11.28
N PRO A 118 3.20 -4.18 -12.17
CA PRO A 118 2.42 -4.08 -13.41
C PRO A 118 2.48 -5.33 -14.30
N ALA A 119 3.59 -6.08 -14.28
CA ALA A 119 3.71 -7.30 -15.07
C ALA A 119 2.84 -8.42 -14.53
N GLU A 120 2.84 -8.62 -13.21
CA GLU A 120 1.99 -9.58 -12.51
C GLU A 120 0.51 -9.22 -12.65
N LEU A 121 0.16 -7.94 -12.44
CA LEU A 121 -1.21 -7.44 -12.60
C LEU A 121 -1.80 -7.76 -13.99
N ARG A 122 -1.00 -7.61 -15.05
CA ARG A 122 -1.41 -7.95 -16.43
C ARG A 122 -1.58 -9.45 -16.67
N GLN A 123 -0.92 -10.30 -15.90
CA GLN A 123 -0.92 -11.75 -16.12
C GLN A 123 -1.96 -12.45 -15.27
N GLU A 124 -2.01 -12.12 -13.98
CA GLU A 124 -2.71 -12.90 -12.96
C GLU A 124 -4.01 -12.23 -12.48
N TRP A 125 -4.21 -10.93 -12.76
CA TRP A 125 -5.29 -10.12 -12.16
C TRP A 125 -6.19 -9.42 -13.18
N THR A 126 -6.19 -9.88 -14.43
CA THR A 126 -6.91 -9.20 -15.52
C THR A 126 -8.42 -9.15 -15.28
N ASP A 127 -9.01 -10.22 -14.74
CA ASP A 127 -10.46 -10.29 -14.50
C ASP A 127 -10.88 -9.33 -13.39
N GLU A 128 -10.12 -9.25 -12.30
CA GLU A 128 -10.37 -8.35 -11.20
C GLU A 128 -10.14 -6.88 -11.59
N LEU A 129 -9.13 -6.60 -12.43
CA LEU A 129 -8.93 -5.27 -13.01
C LEU A 129 -10.11 -4.87 -13.90
N ALA A 130 -10.59 -5.78 -14.75
CA ALA A 130 -11.71 -5.54 -15.64
C ALA A 130 -13.02 -5.25 -14.88
N THR A 131 -13.24 -5.97 -13.78
CA THR A 131 -14.44 -5.86 -12.95
C THR A 131 -14.33 -4.84 -11.81
N GLY A 132 -13.12 -4.31 -11.54
CA GLY A 132 -12.88 -3.34 -10.47
C GLY A 132 -12.90 -3.96 -9.07
N THR A 133 -12.53 -5.24 -8.93
CA THR A 133 -12.57 -5.97 -7.66
C THR A 133 -11.23 -6.05 -6.93
N LEU A 134 -10.30 -5.14 -7.24
CA LEU A 134 -9.05 -4.90 -6.49
C LEU A 134 -9.10 -3.57 -5.75
N PRO A 135 -9.92 -3.43 -4.69
CA PRO A 135 -10.06 -2.18 -3.96
C PRO A 135 -8.73 -1.70 -3.40
N GLY A 136 -8.47 -0.40 -3.57
CA GLY A 136 -7.26 0.26 -3.12
C GLY A 136 -6.10 0.26 -4.13
N LEU A 137 -6.16 -0.53 -5.21
CA LEU A 137 -5.12 -0.50 -6.23
C LEU A 137 -5.10 0.87 -6.91
N VAL A 138 -3.95 1.54 -6.88
CA VAL A 138 -3.69 2.81 -7.56
C VAL A 138 -2.68 2.58 -8.67
N LEU A 139 -2.96 3.07 -9.87
CA LEU A 139 -2.10 2.98 -11.05
C LEU A 139 -1.84 4.38 -11.63
N ALA A 140 -0.64 4.58 -12.17
CA ALA A 140 -0.35 5.72 -13.02
C ALA A 140 -1.13 5.62 -14.34
N GLU A 141 -1.49 6.77 -14.93
CA GLU A 141 -2.30 6.85 -16.15
C GLU A 141 -1.67 6.10 -17.33
N ASP A 142 -0.35 6.16 -17.48
CA ASP A 142 0.39 5.45 -18.53
C ASP A 142 0.31 3.93 -18.34
N VAL A 143 0.46 3.44 -17.11
CA VAL A 143 0.29 2.02 -16.76
C VAL A 143 -1.15 1.58 -16.95
N LEU A 144 -2.12 2.39 -16.51
CA LEU A 144 -3.55 2.11 -16.70
C LEU A 144 -3.91 2.08 -18.18
N SER A 145 -3.30 2.89 -19.04
CA SER A 145 -3.62 2.87 -20.48
C SER A 145 -3.38 1.49 -21.12
N GLU A 146 -2.47 0.70 -20.54
CA GLU A 146 -2.19 -0.69 -20.92
C GLU A 146 -3.16 -1.70 -20.27
N MET A 147 -3.85 -1.30 -19.18
CA MET A 147 -4.70 -2.15 -18.34
C MET A 147 -6.16 -1.65 -18.34
N ARG A 148 -7.06 -2.38 -18.98
CA ARG A 148 -8.47 -1.95 -19.06
C ARG A 148 -9.24 -2.28 -17.77
N GLY A 149 -10.08 -1.37 -17.29
CA GLY A 149 -11.01 -1.62 -16.20
C GLY A 149 -12.02 -0.49 -16.00
N SER A 150 -13.29 -0.82 -15.75
CA SER A 150 -14.37 0.18 -15.57
C SER A 150 -14.45 0.72 -14.14
N GLY A 151 -13.80 0.07 -13.18
CA GLY A 151 -13.80 0.45 -11.76
C GLY A 151 -12.83 1.56 -11.38
N PHE A 152 -11.98 2.01 -12.31
CA PHE A 152 -10.99 3.04 -12.04
C PHE A 152 -11.59 4.44 -12.06
N VAL A 153 -11.34 5.20 -10.99
CA VAL A 153 -11.69 6.62 -10.86
C VAL A 153 -10.44 7.44 -10.58
N LEU A 154 -10.50 8.76 -10.74
CA LEU A 154 -9.37 9.64 -10.46
C LEU A 154 -8.98 9.56 -8.97
N PHE A 155 -7.70 9.33 -8.70
CA PHE A 155 -7.12 9.33 -7.35
C PHE A 155 -6.41 10.67 -7.07
N ALA A 156 -5.49 11.03 -7.95
CA ALA A 156 -4.70 12.26 -7.95
C ALA A 156 -4.33 12.60 -9.41
N PRO A 157 -3.81 13.81 -9.72
CA PRO A 157 -3.38 14.13 -11.08
C PRO A 157 -2.38 13.08 -11.63
N GLY A 158 -2.73 12.43 -12.75
CA GLY A 158 -1.93 11.36 -13.36
C GLY A 158 -2.09 9.97 -12.73
N PHE A 159 -3.00 9.81 -11.76
CA PHE A 159 -3.22 8.56 -11.04
C PHE A 159 -4.71 8.21 -10.92
N TYR A 160 -5.00 6.94 -11.12
CA TYR A 160 -6.34 6.39 -11.04
C TYR A 160 -6.34 5.21 -10.06
N TRP A 161 -7.46 4.96 -9.42
CA TRP A 161 -7.58 3.88 -8.46
C TRP A 161 -8.94 3.22 -8.48
N ILE A 162 -8.99 2.00 -7.99
CA ILE A 162 -10.23 1.37 -7.54
C ILE A 162 -10.41 1.80 -6.08
N PRO A 163 -11.51 2.49 -5.71
CA PRO A 163 -11.65 3.04 -4.36
C PRO A 163 -11.48 2.00 -3.25
N TYR A 164 -10.69 2.35 -2.25
CA TYR A 164 -10.45 1.49 -1.09
C TYR A 164 -11.73 1.28 -0.27
N ALA A 165 -12.13 0.01 -0.13
CA ALA A 165 -13.36 -0.37 0.56
C ALA A 165 -13.22 -0.39 2.10
N GLY A 166 -11.98 -0.36 2.62
CA GLY A 166 -11.68 -0.59 4.03
C GLY A 166 -11.29 -2.03 4.32
N GLU A 167 -10.80 -2.25 5.54
CA GLU A 167 -10.49 -3.58 6.06
C GLU A 167 -11.73 -4.28 6.61
N HIS A 168 -11.70 -5.61 6.54
CA HIS A 168 -12.72 -6.49 7.11
C HIS A 168 -12.17 -7.20 8.34
N SER A 169 -13.05 -7.61 9.26
CA SER A 169 -12.65 -8.40 10.42
C SER A 169 -12.05 -9.74 9.96
N SER A 170 -10.94 -10.14 10.58
CA SER A 170 -10.18 -11.35 10.28
C SER A 170 -9.31 -11.72 11.48
N THR A 171 -8.62 -12.86 11.42
CA THR A 171 -7.65 -13.28 12.46
C THR A 171 -6.55 -12.26 12.75
N LEU A 172 -6.33 -11.30 11.85
CA LEU A 172 -5.35 -10.22 11.99
C LEU A 172 -5.91 -8.98 12.71
N THR A 173 -7.22 -8.90 12.91
CA THR A 173 -7.90 -7.77 13.54
C THR A 173 -8.34 -8.11 14.97
N ARG A 174 -8.49 -7.07 15.81
CA ARG A 174 -8.83 -7.24 17.24
C ARG A 174 -10.25 -7.80 17.46
N ASP A 175 -11.15 -7.58 16.52
CA ASP A 175 -12.57 -7.93 16.59
C ASP A 175 -12.88 -9.41 16.27
N ASP A 176 -11.89 -10.22 15.87
CA ASP A 176 -12.04 -11.67 15.62
C ASP A 176 -12.18 -12.53 16.91
N GLY A 177 -12.39 -11.89 18.06
CA GLY A 177 -12.57 -12.54 19.36
C GLY A 177 -13.96 -12.37 19.98
N THR A 178 -14.90 -11.73 19.29
CA THR A 178 -16.29 -11.59 19.75
C THR A 178 -17.22 -12.39 18.83
N SER A 179 -17.22 -13.71 19.01
CA SER A 179 -18.34 -14.59 18.60
C SER A 179 -19.05 -15.10 19.85
#